data_AF-A0A2X2VYL8-F1
#
_entry.id   AF-A0A2X2VYL8-F1
#
_cell.length_a   1.000
_cell.length_b   1.000
_cell.length_c   1.000
_cell.angle_alpha   90.00
_cell.angle_beta   90.00
_cell.angle_gamma   90.00
#
_symmetry.space_group_name_H-M   'P 1'
#
loop_
_entity.id
_entity.type
_entity.pdbx_description
1 polymer ?
#
loop_
_entity_poly.entity_id
_entity_poly.type
_entity_poly.pdbx_seq_one_letter_code
_entity_poly.pdbx_strand_id
1 'polypeptide(L)'
;MGYTGSESLIRTYKAHNKKNIYNSTETTEVKRSSLIKVLYKPISKIKELSNEIVSKIYNLYPIYEKIINLVIEFKNILSSRTIDKLDQWIHKATELNINEINSFVNGITRDIDAVKNAVLYEYNNGLAEGSINKLKLIKRIMYGRCNFNLLKNKILMLENLKFN
;
A
#
# COMPACT_ATOMS: atom_id res chain seq x y z
N MET A 1 43.92 38.05 -19.83
CA MET A 1 45.05 37.55 -19.02
C MET A 1 44.58 36.35 -18.23
N GLY A 2 45.06 35.16 -18.58
CA GLY A 2 44.67 33.90 -17.94
C GLY A 2 45.63 33.53 -16.81
N TYR A 3 45.17 32.68 -15.89
CA TYR A 3 46.01 32.14 -14.81
C TYR A 3 47.21 31.38 -15.40
N THR A 4 48.42 31.80 -15.05
CA THR A 4 49.69 31.23 -15.55
C THR A 4 50.28 30.16 -14.63
N GLY A 5 49.60 29.84 -13.52
CA GLY A 5 50.06 28.82 -12.57
C GLY A 5 49.78 27.39 -13.03
N SER A 6 50.25 26.42 -12.24
CA SER A 6 50.12 25.00 -12.56
C SER A 6 48.65 24.56 -12.61
N GLU A 7 48.27 23.88 -13.68
CA GLU A 7 46.95 23.25 -13.87
C GLU A 7 46.53 22.37 -12.68
N SER A 8 47.53 21.78 -12.01
CA SER A 8 47.34 20.98 -10.80
C SER A 8 46.68 21.78 -9.65
N LEU A 9 47.05 23.05 -9.45
CA LEU A 9 46.44 23.90 -8.41
C LEU A 9 44.99 24.24 -8.73
N ILE A 10 44.66 24.48 -10.01
CA ILE A 10 43.27 24.72 -10.43
C ILE A 10 42.41 23.47 -10.20
N ARG A 11 42.93 22.27 -10.52
CA ARG A 11 42.24 21.00 -10.24
C ARG A 11 41.97 20.83 -8.74
N THR A 12 42.98 21.06 -7.91
CA THR A 12 42.86 20.92 -6.45
C THR A 12 41.88 21.95 -5.88
N TYR A 13 41.94 23.20 -6.33
CA TYR A 13 40.99 24.25 -5.95
C TYR A 13 39.56 23.92 -6.39
N LYS A 14 39.36 23.45 -7.63
CA LYS A 14 38.04 23.01 -8.11
C LYS A 14 37.53 21.81 -7.33
N ALA A 15 38.37 20.83 -6.99
CA ALA A 15 37.97 19.67 -6.19
C ALA A 15 37.58 20.06 -4.75
N HIS A 16 38.33 20.97 -4.13
CA HIS A 16 38.04 21.50 -2.80
C HIS A 16 36.75 22.33 -2.78
N ASN A 17 36.54 23.21 -3.76
CA ASN A 17 35.31 23.99 -3.88
C ASN A 17 34.10 23.16 -4.31
N LYS A 18 34.31 22.11 -5.11
CA LYS A 18 33.25 21.15 -5.44
C LYS A 18 32.78 20.42 -4.17
N LYS A 19 33.68 20.05 -3.25
CA LYS A 19 33.30 19.53 -1.91
C LYS A 19 32.54 20.57 -1.07
N ASN A 20 32.94 21.83 -1.09
CA ASN A 20 32.28 22.88 -0.28
C ASN A 20 30.90 23.31 -0.83
N ILE A 21 30.66 23.24 -2.14
CA ILE A 21 29.35 23.53 -2.76
C ILE A 21 28.30 22.46 -2.42
N TYR A 22 28.70 21.22 -2.12
CA TYR A 22 27.77 20.15 -1.73
C TYR A 22 27.49 20.05 -0.23
N ASN A 23 28.03 20.95 0.59
CA ASN A 23 27.88 20.92 2.06
C ASN A 23 26.77 21.85 2.60
N SER A 24 25.78 22.27 1.80
CA SER A 24 24.75 23.22 2.29
C SER A 24 23.29 22.86 2.00
N THR A 25 22.96 21.57 1.85
CA THR A 25 21.60 21.08 2.15
C THR A 25 21.70 19.66 2.71
N GLU A 26 21.35 19.47 3.98
CA GLU A 26 21.11 18.13 4.52
C GLU A 26 19.93 17.50 3.75
N THR A 27 20.22 16.69 2.75
CA THR A 27 19.18 15.98 2.00
C THR A 27 18.82 14.70 2.73
N THR A 28 17.63 14.65 3.33
CA THR A 28 17.07 13.42 3.90
C THR A 28 16.47 12.56 2.78
N GLU A 29 17.06 11.39 2.54
CA GLU A 29 16.53 10.42 1.57
C GLU A 29 15.48 9.51 2.22
N VAL A 30 14.29 9.41 1.61
CA VAL A 30 13.20 8.56 2.08
C VAL A 30 12.89 7.50 1.04
N LYS A 31 12.95 6.22 1.45
CA LYS A 31 12.61 5.11 0.56
C LYS A 31 11.13 5.13 0.21
N ARG A 32 10.82 5.05 -1.10
CA ARG A 32 9.45 4.96 -1.62
C ARG A 32 8.66 3.80 -1.00
N SER A 33 9.30 2.66 -0.76
CA SER A 33 8.65 1.51 -0.13
C SER A 33 8.15 1.81 1.28
N SER A 34 8.85 2.68 2.02
CA SER A 34 8.42 3.12 3.35
C SER A 34 7.16 3.97 3.31
N LEU A 35 6.98 4.79 2.27
CA LEU A 35 5.76 5.57 2.05
C LEU A 35 4.59 4.66 1.67
N ILE A 36 4.80 3.70 0.77
CA ILE A 36 3.75 2.74 0.38
C ILE A 36 3.26 1.92 1.59
N LYS A 37 4.15 1.56 2.52
CA LYS A 37 3.78 0.87 3.77
C LYS A 37 2.74 1.62 4.59
N VAL A 38 2.69 2.95 4.52
CA VAL A 38 1.74 3.78 5.30
C VAL A 38 0.28 3.43 4.96
N LEU A 39 0.02 2.98 3.72
CA LEU A 39 -1.33 2.60 3.28
C LEU A 39 -1.91 1.43 4.07
N TYR A 40 -1.08 0.52 4.58
CA TYR A 40 -1.51 -0.70 5.26
C TYR A 40 -0.89 -0.92 6.65
N LYS A 41 0.03 -0.05 7.07
CA LYS A 41 0.70 -0.10 8.37
C LYS A 41 0.71 1.29 9.00
N PRO A 42 0.34 1.44 10.28
CA PRO A 42 0.41 2.74 10.94
C PRO A 42 1.84 3.26 10.95
N ILE A 43 1.97 4.58 10.78
CA ILE A 43 3.25 5.31 10.67
C ILE A 43 4.16 5.01 11.87
N SER A 44 3.59 4.90 13.08
CA SER A 44 4.31 4.56 14.32
C SER A 44 5.05 3.23 14.28
N LYS A 45 4.67 2.31 13.39
CA LYS A 45 5.32 1.00 13.25
C LYS A 45 6.35 0.97 12.10
N ILE A 46 6.62 2.09 11.43
CA ILE A 46 7.58 2.20 10.32
C ILE A 46 8.84 2.89 10.85
N LYS A 47 9.88 2.11 11.17
CA LYS A 47 11.14 2.62 11.76
C LYS A 47 11.84 3.69 10.88
N GLU A 48 11.57 3.65 9.58
CA GLU A 48 12.21 4.50 8.57
C GLU A 48 11.55 5.90 8.47
N LEU A 49 10.37 6.10 9.07
CA LEU A 49 9.63 7.36 9.04
C LEU A 49 9.54 7.95 10.45
N SER A 50 10.23 9.06 10.69
CA SER A 50 10.00 9.89 11.88
C SER A 50 8.81 10.83 11.66
N ASN A 51 8.17 11.28 12.74
CA ASN A 51 7.06 12.23 12.66
C ASN A 51 7.48 13.55 11.98
N GLU A 52 8.71 14.00 12.20
CA GLU A 52 9.26 15.20 11.55
C GLU A 52 9.38 15.02 10.04
N ILE A 53 9.89 13.88 9.57
CA ILE A 53 9.99 13.57 8.14
C ILE A 53 8.59 13.51 7.52
N VAL A 54 7.63 12.88 8.19
CA VAL A 54 6.25 12.79 7.70
C VAL A 54 5.61 14.18 7.58
N SER A 55 5.77 15.04 8.58
CA SER A 55 5.25 16.41 8.52
C SER A 55 5.83 17.21 7.35
N LYS A 56 7.14 17.08 7.10
CA LYS A 56 7.79 17.67 5.92
C LYS A 56 7.21 17.11 4.63
N ILE A 57 6.96 15.80 4.54
CA ILE A 57 6.37 15.17 3.36
C ILE A 57 4.94 15.67 3.14
N TYR A 58 4.12 15.78 4.18
CA TYR A 58 2.75 16.30 4.05
C TYR A 58 2.73 17.77 3.60
N ASN A 59 3.65 18.59 4.11
CA ASN A 59 3.81 19.97 3.64
C ASN A 59 4.24 20.05 2.17
N LEU A 60 5.17 19.19 1.74
CA LEU A 60 5.68 19.16 0.37
C LEU A 60 4.69 18.52 -0.61
N TYR A 61 3.93 17.54 -0.16
CA TYR A 61 3.00 16.74 -0.98
C TYR A 61 1.63 16.61 -0.28
N PRO A 62 0.81 17.66 -0.24
CA PRO A 62 -0.49 17.64 0.45
C PRO A 62 -1.45 16.58 -0.10
N ILE A 63 -1.32 16.22 -1.38
CA ILE A 63 -2.14 15.16 -1.99
C ILE A 63 -1.88 13.79 -1.36
N TYR A 64 -0.64 13.51 -0.95
CA TYR A 64 -0.28 12.26 -0.31
C TYR A 64 -0.97 12.12 1.04
N GLU A 65 -0.98 13.19 1.84
CA GLU A 65 -1.70 13.25 3.11
C GLU A 65 -3.20 12.96 2.91
N LYS A 66 -3.83 13.63 1.94
CA LYS A 66 -5.25 13.42 1.61
C LYS A 66 -5.55 11.95 1.28
N ILE A 67 -4.70 11.30 0.48
CA ILE A 67 -4.86 9.89 0.12
C ILE A 67 -4.73 8.98 1.36
N ILE A 68 -3.71 9.20 2.19
CA ILE A 68 -3.52 8.40 3.41
C ILE A 68 -4.72 8.53 4.34
N ASN A 69 -5.19 9.75 4.59
CA ASN A 69 -6.35 10.00 5.43
C ASN A 69 -7.60 9.32 4.86
N LEU A 70 -7.78 9.36 3.54
CA LEU A 70 -8.91 8.72 2.87
C LEU A 70 -8.90 7.20 3.05
N VAL A 71 -7.74 6.56 2.94
CA VAL A 71 -7.59 5.11 3.18
C VAL A 71 -7.87 4.74 4.64
N ILE A 72 -7.37 5.54 5.59
CA ILE A 72 -7.59 5.33 7.02
C ILE A 72 -9.08 5.48 7.35
N GLU A 73 -9.74 6.52 6.84
CA GLU A 73 -11.18 6.73 7.01
C GLU A 73 -11.99 5.55 6.48
N PHE A 74 -11.68 5.05 5.28
CA PHE A 74 -12.36 3.89 4.70
C PHE A 74 -12.23 2.64 5.60
N LYS A 75 -11.03 2.37 6.09
CA LYS A 75 -10.77 1.25 7.00
C LYS A 75 -11.57 1.38 8.31
N ASN A 76 -11.67 2.59 8.83
CA ASN A 76 -12.46 2.87 10.03
C ASN A 76 -13.96 2.70 9.76
N ILE A 77 -14.45 3.06 8.58
CA ILE A 77 -15.85 2.83 8.17
C ILE A 77 -16.15 1.32 8.16
N LEU A 78 -15.30 0.52 7.50
CA LEU A 78 -15.43 -0.93 7.49
C LEU A 78 -15.42 -1.56 8.89
N SER A 79 -14.75 -0.93 9.85
CA SER A 79 -14.67 -1.44 11.23
C SER A 79 -15.78 -0.89 12.16
N SER A 80 -16.33 0.28 11.86
CA SER A 80 -17.23 1.02 12.77
C SER A 80 -18.72 0.70 12.56
N ARG A 81 -19.06 -0.22 11.66
CA ARG A 81 -20.44 -0.65 11.33
C ARG A 81 -21.42 0.50 11.03
N THR A 82 -20.91 1.68 10.65
CA THR A 82 -21.72 2.88 10.39
C THR A 82 -21.78 3.14 8.89
N ILE A 83 -22.94 2.91 8.30
CA ILE A 83 -23.15 2.99 6.84
C ILE A 83 -23.18 4.44 6.36
N ASP A 84 -23.73 5.36 7.15
CA ASP A 84 -23.91 6.77 6.75
C ASP A 84 -22.59 7.46 6.42
N LYS A 85 -21.47 6.99 7.01
CA LYS A 85 -20.14 7.50 6.73
C LYS A 85 -19.58 7.05 5.39
N LEU A 86 -20.09 5.96 4.83
CA LEU A 86 -19.64 5.43 3.53
C LEU A 86 -20.02 6.40 2.40
N ASP A 87 -21.25 6.90 2.39
CA ASP A 87 -21.73 7.81 1.34
C ASP A 87 -20.95 9.15 1.39
N GLN A 88 -20.71 9.68 2.60
CA GLN A 88 -19.86 10.87 2.78
C GLN A 88 -18.43 10.65 2.29
N TRP A 89 -17.87 9.47 2.57
CA TRP A 89 -16.53 9.10 2.13
C TRP A 89 -16.44 8.97 0.60
N ILE A 90 -17.46 8.40 -0.05
CA ILE A 90 -17.55 8.29 -1.51
C ILE A 90 -17.48 9.68 -2.15
N HIS A 91 -18.27 10.64 -1.67
CA HIS A 91 -18.24 12.02 -2.17
C HIS A 91 -16.84 12.65 -2.02
N LYS A 92 -16.27 12.58 -0.82
CA LYS A 92 -14.93 13.10 -0.53
C LYS A 92 -13.85 12.46 -1.41
N ALA A 93 -13.97 11.17 -1.71
CA ALA A 93 -13.04 10.45 -2.58
C ALA A 93 -13.12 10.93 -4.03
N THR A 94 -14.33 11.18 -4.53
CA THR A 94 -14.52 11.69 -5.90
C THR A 94 -14.01 13.11 -6.09
N GLU A 95 -14.09 13.96 -5.06
CA GLU A 95 -13.61 15.36 -5.12
C GLU A 95 -12.09 15.48 -5.28
N LEU A 96 -11.31 14.44 -4.92
CA LEU A 96 -9.86 14.45 -5.12
C LEU A 96 -9.45 14.41 -6.60
N ASN A 97 -10.38 14.07 -7.52
CA ASN A 97 -10.13 14.01 -8.97
C ASN A 97 -8.92 13.14 -9.36
N ILE A 98 -8.70 12.03 -8.63
CA ILE A 98 -7.67 11.04 -8.94
C ILE A 98 -8.34 9.86 -9.64
N ASN A 99 -7.92 9.56 -10.87
CA ASN A 99 -8.54 8.53 -11.73
C ASN A 99 -8.58 7.15 -11.07
N GLU A 100 -7.51 6.77 -10.37
CA GLU A 100 -7.41 5.48 -9.68
C GLU A 100 -8.40 5.39 -8.51
N ILE A 101 -8.58 6.49 -7.77
CA ILE A 101 -9.56 6.57 -6.67
C ILE A 101 -10.98 6.56 -7.24
N ASN A 102 -11.25 7.33 -8.28
CA ASN A 102 -12.55 7.36 -8.94
C ASN A 102 -12.93 5.98 -9.50
N SER A 103 -11.97 5.26 -10.09
CA SER A 103 -12.20 3.88 -10.55
C SER A 103 -12.53 2.93 -9.39
N PHE A 104 -11.87 3.08 -8.25
CA PHE A 104 -12.17 2.31 -7.04
C PHE A 104 -13.57 2.63 -6.50
N VAL A 105 -13.92 3.91 -6.41
CA VAL A 105 -15.25 4.39 -5.99
C VAL A 105 -16.34 3.84 -6.91
N ASN A 106 -16.15 3.90 -8.24
CA ASN A 106 -17.09 3.33 -9.20
C ASN A 106 -17.32 1.84 -8.97
N GLY A 107 -16.27 1.09 -8.61
CA GLY A 107 -16.38 -0.31 -8.22
C GLY A 107 -17.24 -0.50 -6.97
N ILE A 108 -17.04 0.32 -5.94
CA ILE A 108 -17.86 0.30 -4.72
C ILE A 108 -19.32 0.62 -5.04
N THR A 109 -19.57 1.67 -5.83
CA THR A 109 -20.93 2.12 -6.15
C THR A 109 -21.70 1.07 -6.95
N ARG A 110 -21.04 0.35 -7.86
CA ARG A 110 -21.69 -0.74 -8.61
C ARG A 110 -22.18 -1.87 -7.70
N ASP A 111 -21.42 -2.18 -6.66
CA ASP A 111 -21.68 -3.30 -5.75
C ASP A 111 -22.06 -2.80 -4.34
N ILE A 112 -22.74 -1.65 -4.26
CA ILE A 112 -22.95 -0.89 -3.00
C ILE A 112 -23.67 -1.70 -1.93
N ASP A 113 -24.66 -2.52 -2.29
CA ASP A 113 -25.39 -3.35 -1.34
C ASP A 113 -24.49 -4.39 -0.68
N ALA A 114 -23.57 -4.99 -1.46
CA ALA A 114 -22.59 -5.93 -0.93
C ALA A 114 -21.60 -5.23 0.00
N VAL A 115 -21.17 -4.01 -0.33
CA VAL A 115 -20.28 -3.21 0.53
C VAL A 115 -20.97 -2.79 1.82
N LYS A 116 -22.23 -2.35 1.77
CA LYS A 116 -23.04 -2.03 2.95
C LYS A 116 -23.23 -3.25 3.85
N ASN A 117 -23.50 -4.42 3.26
CA ASN A 117 -23.57 -5.68 4.00
C ASN A 117 -22.23 -6.05 4.65
N ALA A 118 -21.10 -5.83 3.97
CA ALA A 118 -19.78 -6.07 4.54
C ALA A 118 -19.43 -5.14 5.72
N VAL A 119 -20.05 -3.96 5.80
CA VAL A 119 -19.93 -3.05 6.96
C VAL A 119 -20.87 -3.47 8.10
N LEU A 120 -22.07 -3.94 7.78
CA LEU A 120 -23.10 -4.34 8.75
C LEU A 120 -22.76 -5.65 9.47
N TYR A 121 -22.32 -6.64 8.73
CA TYR A 121 -22.15 -8.01 9.22
C TYR A 121 -20.68 -8.34 9.45
N GLU A 122 -20.40 -9.12 10.48
CA GLU A 122 -19.05 -9.64 10.74
C GLU A 122 -18.67 -10.82 9.83
N TYR A 123 -19.67 -11.41 9.16
CA TYR A 123 -19.47 -12.54 8.28
C TYR A 123 -18.84 -12.09 6.97
N ASN A 124 -17.69 -12.68 6.65
CA ASN A 124 -17.02 -12.49 5.37
C ASN A 124 -16.87 -13.83 4.64
N ASN A 125 -16.82 -13.76 3.32
CA ASN A 125 -16.55 -14.94 2.48
C ASN A 125 -15.08 -15.36 2.47
N GLY A 126 -14.20 -14.74 3.27
CA GLY A 126 -12.76 -14.98 3.25
C GLY A 126 -12.38 -16.42 3.58
N LEU A 127 -13.06 -17.05 4.54
CA LEU A 127 -12.84 -18.47 4.86
C LEU A 127 -13.21 -19.39 3.69
N ALA A 128 -14.35 -19.11 3.06
CA ALA A 128 -14.85 -19.86 1.91
C ALA A 128 -13.92 -19.68 0.70
N GLU A 129 -13.51 -18.44 0.41
CA GLU A 129 -12.55 -18.12 -0.65
C GLU A 129 -11.19 -18.78 -0.40
N GLY A 130 -10.71 -18.80 0.84
CA GLY A 130 -9.48 -19.50 1.22
C GLY A 130 -9.56 -21.00 0.92
N SER A 131 -10.70 -21.61 1.27
CA SER A 131 -10.97 -23.03 1.01
C SER A 131 -11.05 -23.33 -0.49
N ILE A 132 -11.74 -22.47 -1.26
CA ILE A 132 -11.85 -22.58 -2.71
C ILE A 132 -10.47 -22.40 -3.38
N ASN A 133 -9.66 -21.45 -2.91
CA ASN A 133 -8.31 -21.21 -3.43
C ASN A 133 -7.38 -22.39 -3.16
N LYS A 134 -7.44 -22.99 -1.97
CA LYS A 134 -6.72 -24.22 -1.63
C LYS A 134 -7.14 -25.36 -2.57
N LEU A 135 -8.44 -25.53 -2.78
CA LEU A 135 -8.97 -26.55 -3.69
C LEU A 135 -8.49 -26.34 -5.14
N LYS A 136 -8.54 -25.10 -5.63
CA LYS A 136 -8.05 -24.72 -6.98
C LYS A 136 -6.55 -24.99 -7.12
N LEU A 137 -5.76 -24.72 -6.08
CA LEU A 137 -4.32 -25.01 -6.07
C LEU A 137 -4.05 -26.51 -6.17
N ILE A 138 -4.75 -27.34 -5.39
CA ILE A 138 -4.61 -28.79 -5.43
C ILE A 138 -4.94 -29.32 -6.83
N LYS A 139 -6.07 -28.88 -7.41
CA LYS A 139 -6.43 -29.23 -8.80
C LYS A 139 -5.33 -28.86 -9.81
N ARG A 140 -4.68 -27.69 -9.64
CA ARG A 140 -3.60 -27.21 -10.51
C ARG A 140 -2.34 -28.06 -10.38
N ILE A 141 -1.93 -28.41 -9.16
CA ILE A 141 -0.77 -29.28 -8.89
C ILE A 141 -0.99 -30.68 -9.49
N MET A 142 -2.24 -31.12 -9.53
CA MET A 142 -2.63 -32.41 -10.12
C MET A 142 -2.82 -32.34 -11.64
N TYR A 143 -2.46 -31.22 -12.28
CA TYR A 143 -2.53 -31.02 -13.73
C TYR A 143 -3.92 -31.35 -14.32
N GLY A 144 -4.99 -31.03 -13.60
CA GLY A 144 -6.37 -31.31 -14.03
C GLY A 144 -6.79 -32.78 -13.95
N ARG A 145 -5.91 -33.70 -13.53
CA ARG A 145 -6.20 -35.12 -13.33
C ARG A 145 -6.90 -35.35 -11.98
N CYS A 146 -8.12 -34.83 -11.87
CA CYS A 146 -8.88 -34.80 -10.62
C CYS A 146 -10.35 -35.10 -10.87
N ASN A 147 -10.70 -36.39 -10.99
CA ASN A 147 -12.10 -36.76 -10.76
C ASN A 147 -12.48 -36.37 -9.31
N PHE A 148 -13.78 -36.20 -9.04
CA PHE A 148 -14.24 -35.70 -7.75
C PHE A 148 -13.72 -36.53 -6.56
N ASN A 149 -13.73 -37.86 -6.68
CA ASN A 149 -13.26 -38.78 -5.64
C ASN A 149 -11.76 -38.61 -5.36
N LEU A 150 -10.94 -38.53 -6.40
CA LEU A 150 -9.49 -38.36 -6.27
C LEU A 150 -9.14 -37.01 -5.64
N LEU A 151 -9.86 -35.95 -6.03
CA LEU A 151 -9.68 -34.64 -5.42
C LEU A 151 -10.09 -34.65 -3.94
N LYS A 152 -11.24 -35.25 -3.61
CA LYS A 152 -11.71 -35.40 -2.23
C LYS A 152 -10.68 -36.14 -1.38
N ASN A 153 -10.18 -37.28 -1.86
CA ASN A 153 -9.16 -38.07 -1.16
C ASN A 153 -7.87 -37.28 -0.95
N LYS A 154 -7.41 -36.54 -1.97
CA LYS A 154 -6.21 -35.71 -1.85
C LYS A 154 -6.38 -34.57 -0.84
N ILE A 155 -7.54 -33.91 -0.84
CA ILE A 155 -7.84 -32.84 0.12
C ILE A 155 -7.83 -33.40 1.55
N LEU A 156 -8.57 -34.49 1.80
CA LEU A 156 -8.64 -35.12 3.12
C LEU A 156 -7.25 -35.57 3.61
N MET A 157 -6.44 -36.16 2.73
CA MET A 157 -5.06 -36.52 3.04
C MET A 157 -4.22 -35.29 3.45
N LEU A 158 -4.33 -34.19 2.71
CA LEU A 158 -3.58 -32.96 2.98
C LEU A 158 -4.06 -32.22 4.24
N GLU A 159 -5.34 -32.33 4.60
CA GLU A 159 -5.84 -31.82 5.88
C GLU A 159 -5.33 -32.67 7.05
N ASN A 160 -5.43 -34.00 6.95
CA ASN A 160 -4.96 -34.91 8.02
C ASN A 160 -3.46 -34.73 8.32
N LEU A 161 -2.64 -34.45 7.31
CA LEU A 161 -1.21 -34.17 7.48
C LEU A 161 -0.90 -32.81 8.15
N LYS A 162 -1.85 -31.88 8.24
CA LYS A 162 -1.66 -30.60 8.91
C LYS A 162 -1.96 -30.64 10.41
N PHE A 163 -2.73 -31.64 10.85
CA PHE A 163 -3.18 -31.79 12.23
C PHE A 163 -2.43 -32.89 13.00
N ASN A 164 -1.43 -33.50 12.37
CA ASN A 164 -0.40 -34.35 12.97
C ASN A 164 0.94 -33.62 12.94
#